data_AF-A0A962XYF9-F1
#
_entry.id   AF-A0A962XYF9-F1
#
_cell.length_a   1.000
_cell.length_b   1.000
_cell.length_c   1.000
_cell.angle_alpha   90.00
_cell.angle_beta   90.00
_cell.angle_gamma   90.00
#
_symmetry.space_group_name_H-M   'P 1'
#
loop_
_entity.id
_entity.type
_entity.pdbx_description
1 polymer ?
#
loop_
_entity_poly.entity_id
_entity_poly.type
_entity_poly.pdbx_seq_one_letter_code
_entity_poly.pdbx_strand_id
1 'polypeptide(L)'
;MDVMIGFMPAWRALPTAMAGAVDAISNSMNSFMMRPQMTPVDATASLAQISQALVQGGTAAAASGAPAAAGTAGSMVGTLTTTNVALTATWTAASVVPGGQPAANIAYTEGIKAAAAVAASAVMAAMAGISDMHICPIPVPIPPHGPGFVTKGSSTVMINKLPAARQGDQVMEACGGADPIAMGCMTVLIGG
;
A
#
# COMPACT_ATOMS: atom_id res chain seq x y z
N MET A 1 -12.63 -12.37 21.43
CA MET A 1 -13.32 -11.21 22.01
C MET A 1 -12.40 -10.02 21.82
N ASP A 2 -12.94 -8.89 21.38
CA ASP A 2 -12.13 -7.69 21.17
C ASP A 2 -11.79 -7.04 22.50
N VAL A 3 -10.57 -6.52 22.63
CA VAL A 3 -10.19 -5.69 23.77
C VAL A 3 -10.67 -4.27 23.48
N MET A 4 -11.44 -3.71 24.40
CA MET A 4 -11.95 -2.34 24.27
C MET A 4 -11.09 -1.36 25.07
N ILE A 5 -10.72 -0.25 24.46
CA ILE A 5 -10.08 0.90 25.12
C ILE A 5 -10.93 2.14 24.79
N GLY A 6 -11.40 2.86 25.81
CA GLY A 6 -12.27 4.02 25.61
C GLY A 6 -13.59 3.67 24.89
N PHE A 7 -14.16 2.50 25.17
CA PHE A 7 -15.37 1.96 24.54
C PHE A 7 -15.26 1.65 23.04
N MET A 8 -14.06 1.67 22.47
CA MET A 8 -13.79 1.31 21.08
C MET A 8 -12.82 0.13 21.00
N PRO A 9 -12.85 -0.67 19.91
CA PRO A 9 -11.87 -1.73 19.71
C PRO A 9 -10.45 -1.16 19.71
N ALA A 10 -9.59 -1.75 20.52
CA ALA A 10 -8.20 -1.35 20.60
C ALA A 10 -7.43 -1.84 19.36
N TRP A 11 -6.81 -0.89 18.66
CA TRP A 11 -6.08 -1.19 17.43
C TRP A 11 -4.79 -1.96 17.70
N ARG A 12 -4.47 -2.84 16.76
CA ARG A 12 -3.32 -3.73 16.76
C ARG A 12 -2.50 -3.47 15.50
N ALA A 13 -1.19 -3.47 15.68
CA ALA A 13 -0.26 -3.50 14.57
C ALA A 13 -0.19 -4.89 13.93
N LEU A 14 0.34 -4.95 12.72
CA LEU A 14 0.67 -6.20 12.05
C LEU A 14 1.70 -7.01 12.86
N PRO A 15 1.72 -8.34 12.69
CA PRO A 15 2.83 -9.16 13.16
C PRO A 15 4.18 -8.63 12.67
N THR A 16 5.18 -8.56 13.54
CA THR A 16 6.52 -8.08 13.21
C THR A 16 7.14 -8.83 12.03
N ALA A 17 6.77 -10.10 11.84
CA ALA A 17 7.22 -10.95 10.73
C ALA A 17 6.80 -10.45 9.33
N MET A 18 5.73 -9.65 9.22
CA MET A 18 5.25 -9.11 7.94
C MET A 18 5.29 -7.58 7.85
N ALA A 19 5.54 -6.88 8.96
CA ALA A 19 5.64 -5.42 9.03
C ALA A 19 6.54 -4.83 7.92
N GLY A 20 7.74 -5.39 7.75
CA GLY A 20 8.68 -4.92 6.72
C GLY A 20 8.18 -5.10 5.28
N ALA A 21 7.31 -6.08 5.03
CA ALA A 21 6.74 -6.28 3.69
C ALA A 21 5.67 -5.22 3.36
N VAL A 22 4.89 -4.79 4.35
CA VAL A 22 3.93 -3.69 4.19
C VAL A 22 4.66 -2.34 4.09
N ASP A 23 5.71 -2.12 4.89
CA ASP A 23 6.60 -0.97 4.73
C ASP A 23 7.16 -0.90 3.29
N ALA A 24 7.57 -2.03 2.70
CA ALA A 24 8.10 -2.10 1.34
C ALA A 24 7.06 -1.74 0.27
N ILE A 25 5.82 -2.23 0.41
CA ILE A 25 4.71 -1.85 -0.47
C ILE A 25 4.49 -0.34 -0.39
N SER A 26 4.26 0.18 0.81
CA SER A 26 3.94 1.60 1.01
C SER A 26 5.04 2.54 0.50
N ASN A 27 6.31 2.24 0.80
CA ASN A 27 7.44 3.08 0.37
C ASN A 27 7.66 3.06 -1.16
N SER A 28 7.55 1.88 -1.79
CA SER A 28 7.69 1.76 -3.25
C SER A 28 6.56 2.49 -3.98
N MET A 29 5.35 2.42 -3.44
CA MET A 29 4.18 3.08 -4.00
C MET A 29 4.20 4.59 -3.78
N ASN A 30 4.49 5.08 -2.57
CA ASN A 30 4.55 6.52 -2.30
C ASN A 30 5.58 7.22 -3.20
N SER A 31 6.78 6.64 -3.32
CA SER A 31 7.81 7.16 -4.22
C SER A 31 7.40 7.15 -5.69
N PHE A 32 6.62 6.15 -6.12
CA PHE A 32 6.07 6.08 -7.48
C PHE A 32 4.95 7.10 -7.74
N MET A 33 4.05 7.29 -6.79
CA MET A 33 2.90 8.20 -6.93
C MET A 33 3.30 9.67 -7.00
N MET A 34 4.40 10.05 -6.33
CA MET A 34 4.92 11.41 -6.34
C MET A 34 5.65 11.80 -7.64
N ARG A 35 5.84 10.87 -8.58
CA ARG A 35 6.53 11.17 -9.85
C ARG A 35 5.61 12.01 -10.75
N PRO A 36 5.99 13.24 -11.15
CA PRO A 36 5.08 14.14 -11.86
C PRO A 36 4.72 13.64 -13.26
N GLN A 37 5.67 13.02 -13.96
CA GLN A 37 5.48 12.48 -15.29
C GLN A 37 6.48 11.36 -15.54
N MET A 38 6.08 10.34 -16.30
CA MET A 38 6.89 9.17 -16.63
C MET A 38 6.70 8.78 -18.09
N THR A 39 7.76 8.25 -18.69
CA THR A 39 7.68 7.42 -19.89
C THR A 39 7.69 5.93 -19.48
N PRO A 40 7.36 5.01 -20.40
CA PRO A 40 7.45 3.57 -20.14
C PRO A 40 8.82 3.10 -19.64
N VAL A 41 9.90 3.65 -20.20
CA VAL A 41 11.26 3.30 -19.78
C VAL A 41 11.54 3.78 -18.36
N ASP A 42 11.09 4.99 -18.00
CA ASP A 42 11.30 5.57 -16.67
C ASP A 42 10.57 4.80 -15.55
N ALA A 43 9.45 4.15 -15.89
CA ALA A 43 8.63 3.41 -14.94
C ALA A 43 9.11 1.96 -14.71
N THR A 44 9.93 1.41 -15.61
CA THR A 44 10.27 -0.03 -15.64
C THR A 44 10.85 -0.52 -14.31
N ALA A 45 11.86 0.17 -13.77
CA ALA A 45 12.50 -0.23 -12.51
C ALA A 45 11.52 -0.16 -11.32
N SER A 46 10.71 0.91 -11.24
CA SER A 46 9.71 1.06 -10.17
C SER A 46 8.63 -0.02 -10.24
N LEU A 47 8.15 -0.37 -11.43
CA LEU A 47 7.14 -1.42 -11.60
C LEU A 47 7.66 -2.80 -11.20
N ALA A 48 8.94 -3.09 -11.45
CA ALA A 48 9.58 -4.31 -10.98
C ALA A 48 9.67 -4.35 -9.45
N GLN A 49 10.09 -3.24 -8.82
CA GLN A 49 10.15 -3.11 -7.36
C GLN A 49 8.77 -3.23 -6.71
N ILE A 50 7.77 -2.55 -7.24
CA ILE A 50 6.38 -2.63 -6.79
C ILE A 50 5.90 -4.08 -6.91
N SER A 51 6.08 -4.72 -8.06
CA SER A 51 5.63 -6.10 -8.26
C SER A 51 6.27 -7.08 -7.27
N GLN A 52 7.56 -6.91 -6.99
CA GLN A 52 8.28 -7.69 -5.98
C GLN A 52 7.73 -7.45 -4.57
N ALA A 53 7.51 -6.19 -4.19
CA ALA A 53 6.97 -5.84 -2.88
C ALA A 53 5.54 -6.39 -2.68
N LEU A 54 4.70 -6.33 -3.72
CA LEU A 54 3.35 -6.89 -3.68
C LEU A 54 3.36 -8.40 -3.45
N VAL A 55 4.20 -9.14 -4.19
CA VAL A 55 4.33 -10.60 -4.01
C VAL A 55 4.86 -10.93 -2.62
N GLN A 56 5.91 -10.25 -2.16
CA GLN A 56 6.48 -10.46 -0.82
C GLN A 56 5.46 -10.18 0.28
N GLY A 57 4.70 -9.08 0.17
CA GLY A 57 3.62 -8.74 1.10
C GLY A 57 2.50 -9.77 1.09
N GLY A 58 2.06 -10.23 -0.08
CA GLY A 58 1.05 -11.28 -0.21
C GLY A 58 1.50 -12.60 0.42
N THR A 59 2.76 -13.02 0.20
CA THR A 59 3.33 -14.22 0.82
C THR A 59 3.47 -14.08 2.34
N ALA A 60 3.94 -12.93 2.83
CA ALA A 60 4.07 -12.67 4.26
C ALA A 60 2.70 -12.62 4.98
N ALA A 61 1.70 -12.04 4.33
CA ALA A 61 0.32 -12.04 4.80
C ALA A 61 -0.28 -13.46 4.83
N ALA A 62 -0.02 -14.28 3.81
CA ALA A 62 -0.44 -15.68 3.78
C ALA A 62 0.18 -16.49 4.94
N ALA A 63 1.47 -16.28 5.22
CA ALA A 63 2.15 -16.89 6.37
C ALA A 63 1.62 -16.38 7.72
N SER A 64 0.95 -15.23 7.74
CA SER A 64 0.43 -14.55 8.93
C SER A 64 -1.09 -14.71 9.12
N GLY A 65 -1.72 -15.61 8.36
CA GLY A 65 -3.15 -15.95 8.54
C GLY A 65 -4.11 -15.40 7.48
N ALA A 66 -3.63 -14.75 6.42
CA ALA A 66 -4.44 -14.33 5.27
C ALA A 66 -4.09 -15.12 4.00
N PRO A 67 -4.47 -16.41 3.89
CA PRO A 67 -4.01 -17.30 2.81
C PRO A 67 -4.36 -16.82 1.39
N ALA A 68 -5.45 -16.04 1.24
CA ALA A 68 -5.86 -15.48 -0.05
C ALA A 68 -4.97 -14.32 -0.54
N ALA A 69 -4.16 -13.71 0.34
CA ALA A 69 -3.35 -12.53 0.00
C ALA A 69 -2.28 -12.83 -1.07
N ALA A 70 -1.67 -14.02 -1.03
CA ALA A 70 -0.68 -14.42 -2.03
C ALA A 70 -1.27 -14.55 -3.44
N GLY A 71 -2.47 -15.17 -3.55
CA GLY A 71 -3.19 -15.27 -4.83
C GLY A 71 -3.63 -13.91 -5.37
N THR A 72 -4.06 -13.02 -4.47
CA THR A 72 -4.40 -11.62 -4.81
C THR A 72 -3.17 -10.89 -5.37
N ALA A 73 -2.02 -10.98 -4.69
CA ALA A 73 -0.78 -10.36 -5.16
C ALA A 73 -0.35 -10.86 -6.55
N GLY A 74 -0.36 -12.17 -6.79
CA GLY A 74 -0.05 -12.72 -8.11
C GLY A 74 -0.99 -12.21 -9.21
N SER A 75 -2.30 -12.16 -8.92
CA SER A 75 -3.31 -11.69 -9.87
C SER A 75 -3.17 -10.20 -10.18
N MET A 76 -2.88 -9.38 -9.16
CA MET A 76 -2.68 -7.94 -9.33
C MET A 76 -1.38 -7.60 -10.06
N VAL A 77 -0.29 -8.35 -9.83
CA VAL A 77 0.95 -8.19 -10.60
C VAL A 77 0.75 -8.56 -12.07
N GLY A 78 0.01 -9.63 -12.36
CA GLY A 78 -0.36 -10.00 -13.73
C GLY A 78 -1.20 -8.91 -14.42
N THR A 79 -2.16 -8.34 -13.69
CA THR A 79 -2.99 -7.22 -14.17
C THR A 79 -2.12 -5.99 -14.45
N LEU A 80 -1.27 -5.57 -13.50
CA LEU A 80 -0.38 -4.42 -13.64
C LEU A 80 0.55 -4.57 -14.85
N THR A 81 1.11 -5.77 -15.05
CA THR A 81 1.97 -6.08 -16.19
C THR A 81 1.22 -5.93 -17.51
N THR A 82 0.02 -6.50 -17.60
CA THR A 82 -0.83 -6.42 -18.80
C THR A 82 -1.22 -4.98 -19.10
N THR A 83 -1.60 -4.21 -18.08
CA THR A 83 -1.93 -2.79 -18.23
C THR A 83 -0.73 -1.97 -18.68
N ASN A 84 0.47 -2.24 -18.13
CA ASN A 84 1.68 -1.53 -18.55
C ASN A 84 2.00 -1.77 -20.04
N VAL A 85 1.84 -3.01 -20.53
CA VAL A 85 2.03 -3.32 -21.96
C VAL A 85 1.05 -2.55 -22.84
N ALA A 86 -0.24 -2.55 -22.46
CA ALA A 86 -1.27 -1.79 -23.20
C ALA A 86 -0.97 -0.29 -23.22
N LEU A 87 -0.67 0.31 -22.07
CA LEU A 87 -0.33 1.73 -21.96
C LEU A 87 0.95 2.08 -22.74
N THR A 88 1.95 1.20 -22.74
CA THR A 88 3.19 1.39 -23.51
C THR A 88 2.93 1.37 -25.02
N ALA A 89 2.04 0.49 -25.50
CA ALA A 89 1.65 0.45 -26.90
C ALA A 89 0.92 1.76 -27.32
N THR A 90 -0.04 2.21 -26.51
CA THR A 90 -0.73 3.49 -26.74
C THR A 90 0.24 4.67 -26.71
N TRP A 91 1.17 4.69 -25.75
CA TRP A 91 2.19 5.72 -25.62
C TRP A 91 3.09 5.77 -26.86
N THR A 92 3.54 4.61 -27.35
CA THR A 92 4.44 4.50 -28.51
C THR A 92 3.80 5.07 -29.78
N ALA A 93 2.51 4.79 -30.00
CA ALA A 93 1.78 5.34 -31.15
C ALA A 93 1.55 6.85 -31.03
N ALA A 94 1.24 7.35 -29.82
CA ALA A 94 0.91 8.75 -29.60
C ALA A 94 2.15 9.68 -29.52
N SER A 95 3.29 9.17 -29.04
CA SER A 95 4.46 10.00 -28.78
C SER A 95 5.19 10.46 -30.05
N VAL A 96 5.05 9.72 -31.15
CA VAL A 96 5.70 10.04 -32.44
C VAL A 96 4.92 11.05 -33.29
N VAL A 97 3.67 11.37 -32.91
CA VAL A 97 2.88 12.39 -33.58
C VAL A 97 3.50 13.77 -33.28
N PRO A 98 3.66 14.68 -34.27
CA PRO A 98 4.18 16.02 -34.01
C PRO A 98 3.41 16.75 -32.89
N GLY A 99 4.10 17.06 -31.79
CA GLY A 99 3.50 17.67 -30.60
C GLY A 99 2.74 16.73 -29.66
N GLY A 100 2.67 15.43 -29.96
CA GLY A 100 1.89 14.43 -29.19
C GLY A 100 2.57 13.90 -27.93
N GLN A 101 3.90 13.97 -27.84
CA GLN A 101 4.68 13.40 -26.73
C GLN A 101 4.27 13.87 -25.33
N PRO A 102 4.00 15.17 -25.07
CA PRO A 102 3.56 15.61 -23.74
C PRO A 102 2.25 14.94 -23.29
N ALA A 103 1.25 14.88 -24.18
CA ALA A 103 -0.03 14.24 -23.88
C ALA A 103 0.11 12.72 -23.69
N ALA A 104 0.96 12.08 -24.50
CA ALA A 104 1.26 10.65 -24.35
C ALA A 104 1.85 10.34 -22.97
N ASN A 105 2.83 11.13 -22.52
CA ASN A 105 3.47 10.96 -21.21
C ASN A 105 2.47 11.12 -20.05
N ILE A 106 1.59 12.13 -20.11
CA ILE A 106 0.55 12.34 -19.09
C ILE A 106 -0.40 11.14 -19.05
N ALA A 107 -0.92 10.72 -20.20
CA ALA A 107 -1.84 9.59 -20.28
C ALA A 107 -1.22 8.28 -19.75
N TYR A 108 0.05 8.01 -20.09
CA TYR A 108 0.78 6.87 -19.54
C TYR A 108 0.93 6.98 -18.03
N THR A 109 1.37 8.15 -17.53
CA THR A 109 1.61 8.40 -16.09
C THR A 109 0.36 8.17 -15.27
N GLU A 110 -0.76 8.77 -15.65
CA GLU A 110 -2.02 8.65 -14.91
C GLU A 110 -2.56 7.22 -14.98
N GLY A 111 -2.49 6.59 -16.16
CA GLY A 111 -2.93 5.20 -16.35
C GLY A 111 -2.13 4.21 -15.52
N ILE A 112 -0.80 4.35 -15.48
CA ILE A 112 0.05 3.40 -14.76
C ILE A 112 -0.02 3.60 -13.24
N LYS A 113 -0.16 4.85 -12.77
CA LYS A 113 -0.43 5.14 -11.36
C LYS A 113 -1.78 4.57 -10.93
N ALA A 114 -2.82 4.73 -11.76
CA ALA A 114 -4.12 4.10 -11.53
C ALA A 114 -4.00 2.58 -11.35
N ALA A 115 -3.33 1.90 -12.28
CA ALA A 115 -3.14 0.46 -12.21
C ALA A 115 -2.33 0.01 -10.98
N ALA A 116 -1.24 0.71 -10.66
CA ALA A 116 -0.40 0.38 -9.51
C ALA A 116 -1.13 0.61 -8.18
N ALA A 117 -1.91 1.69 -8.05
CA ALA A 117 -2.67 1.98 -6.84
C ALA A 117 -3.75 0.92 -6.57
N VAL A 118 -4.45 0.47 -7.63
CA VAL A 118 -5.43 -0.62 -7.53
C VAL A 118 -4.73 -1.92 -7.10
N ALA A 119 -3.55 -2.21 -7.65
CA ALA A 119 -2.75 -3.37 -7.25
C ALA A 119 -2.34 -3.34 -5.78
N ALA A 120 -1.73 -2.24 -5.32
CA ALA A 120 -1.32 -2.10 -3.92
C ALA A 120 -2.50 -2.12 -2.96
N SER A 121 -3.57 -1.40 -3.27
CA SER A 121 -4.78 -1.34 -2.45
C SER A 121 -5.45 -2.71 -2.34
N ALA A 122 -5.56 -3.47 -3.43
CA ALA A 122 -6.16 -4.80 -3.40
C ALA A 122 -5.33 -5.79 -2.56
N VAL A 123 -3.99 -5.75 -2.68
CA VAL A 123 -3.10 -6.62 -1.90
C VAL A 123 -3.16 -6.29 -0.41
N MET A 124 -3.15 -5.01 -0.04
CA MET A 124 -3.24 -4.59 1.35
C MET A 124 -4.64 -4.83 1.94
N ALA A 125 -5.71 -4.61 1.17
CA ALA A 125 -7.07 -4.94 1.60
C ALA A 125 -7.24 -6.45 1.88
N ALA A 126 -6.54 -7.32 1.15
CA ALA A 126 -6.54 -8.76 1.42
C ALA A 126 -5.90 -9.13 2.77
N MET A 127 -5.23 -8.19 3.46
CA MET A 127 -4.63 -8.35 4.78
C MET A 127 -5.57 -7.93 5.93
N ALA A 128 -6.77 -7.41 5.65
CA ALA A 128 -7.68 -6.84 6.65
C ALA A 128 -8.07 -7.79 7.79
N GLY A 129 -7.95 -9.11 7.60
CA GLY A 129 -8.21 -10.10 8.64
C GLY A 129 -7.07 -10.30 9.64
N ILE A 130 -5.88 -9.73 9.38
CA ILE A 130 -4.68 -9.94 10.21
C ILE A 130 -4.67 -8.98 11.39
N SER A 131 -4.79 -7.68 11.13
CA SER A 131 -4.80 -6.62 12.15
C SER A 131 -5.73 -5.48 11.73
N ASP A 132 -5.83 -4.44 12.56
CA ASP A 132 -6.76 -3.34 12.32
C ASP A 132 -6.27 -2.48 11.14
N MET A 133 -7.18 -2.21 10.21
CA MET A 133 -6.91 -1.54 8.94
C MET A 133 -7.52 -0.13 8.94
N HIS A 134 -6.70 0.85 8.57
CA HIS A 134 -7.14 2.20 8.21
C HIS A 134 -7.51 2.24 6.73
N ILE A 135 -8.52 3.02 6.35
CA ILE A 135 -8.81 3.37 4.95
C ILE A 135 -8.69 4.88 4.81
N CYS A 136 -7.67 5.32 4.09
CA CYS A 136 -7.42 6.75 3.88
C CYS A 136 -8.15 7.23 2.62
N PRO A 137 -9.14 8.12 2.75
CA PRO A 137 -9.90 8.62 1.62
C PRO A 137 -9.17 9.75 0.87
N ILE A 138 -7.98 10.18 1.34
CA ILE A 138 -7.25 11.29 0.74
C ILE A 138 -6.95 10.94 -0.72
N PRO A 139 -7.46 11.73 -1.69
CA PRO A 139 -7.36 11.39 -3.10
C PRO A 139 -6.02 11.80 -3.71
N VAL A 140 -5.11 12.42 -2.95
CA VAL A 140 -3.88 13.03 -3.47
C VAL A 140 -2.64 12.41 -2.84
N PRO A 141 -1.67 11.89 -3.63
CA PRO A 141 -1.65 11.84 -5.09
C PRO A 141 -2.80 11.00 -5.64
N ILE A 142 -3.41 11.41 -6.77
CA ILE A 142 -4.43 10.58 -7.43
C ILE A 142 -3.70 9.37 -8.00
N PRO A 143 -4.14 8.13 -7.72
CA PRO A 143 -5.38 7.68 -7.02
C PRO A 143 -5.28 7.58 -5.48
N PRO A 144 -6.42 7.46 -4.74
CA PRO A 144 -6.47 7.55 -3.27
C PRO A 144 -5.43 6.73 -2.51
N HIS A 145 -5.01 7.26 -1.36
CA HIS A 145 -4.02 6.64 -0.46
C HIS A 145 -4.36 5.18 -0.12
N GLY A 146 -5.64 4.90 0.12
CA GLY A 146 -6.16 3.54 0.22
C GLY A 146 -5.93 2.90 1.58
N PRO A 147 -5.96 1.55 1.66
CA PRO A 147 -5.84 0.83 2.92
C PRO A 147 -4.44 1.00 3.52
N GLY A 148 -4.35 0.94 4.83
CA GLY A 148 -3.09 1.01 5.57
C GLY A 148 -3.14 0.27 6.89
N PHE A 149 -1.97 -0.10 7.39
CA PHE A 149 -1.83 -0.83 8.64
C PHE A 149 -0.74 -0.22 9.50
N VAL A 150 -0.89 -0.33 10.82
CA VAL A 150 0.21 -0.03 11.73
C VAL A 150 1.25 -1.15 11.60
N THR A 151 2.47 -0.84 11.17
CA THR A 151 3.54 -1.84 11.01
C THR A 151 4.42 -1.98 12.24
N LYS A 152 4.43 -0.97 13.11
CA LYS A 152 5.20 -0.94 14.36
C LYS A 152 4.32 -0.43 15.50
N GLY A 153 3.94 -1.34 16.40
CA GLY A 153 3.21 -1.04 17.64
C GLY A 153 4.10 -1.15 18.88
N SER A 154 3.48 -1.31 20.05
CA SER A 154 4.18 -1.50 21.33
C SER A 154 5.09 -2.72 21.33
N SER A 155 6.30 -2.58 21.88
CA SER A 155 7.24 -3.70 22.07
C SER A 155 6.90 -4.59 23.28
N THR A 156 6.03 -4.14 24.19
CA THR A 156 5.76 -4.82 25.47
C THR A 156 4.29 -5.14 25.70
N VAL A 157 3.36 -4.42 25.05
CA VAL A 157 1.92 -4.61 25.24
C VAL A 157 1.31 -5.27 24.01
N MET A 158 0.71 -6.44 24.22
CA MET A 158 0.05 -7.22 23.18
C MET A 158 -1.47 -7.22 23.40
N ILE A 159 -2.22 -6.94 22.34
CA ILE A 159 -3.68 -7.03 22.31
C ILE A 159 -4.04 -8.12 21.30
N ASN A 160 -4.76 -9.14 21.77
CA ASN A 160 -5.06 -10.33 20.96
C ASN A 160 -3.82 -10.93 20.26
N LYS A 161 -2.70 -10.99 20.99
CA LYS A 161 -1.38 -11.51 20.54
C LYS A 161 -0.70 -10.68 19.44
N LEU A 162 -1.17 -9.47 19.18
CA LEU A 162 -0.55 -8.53 18.26
C LEU A 162 -0.08 -7.28 19.02
N PRO A 163 0.96 -6.58 18.56
CA PRO A 163 1.44 -5.36 19.21
C PRO A 163 0.34 -4.32 19.28
N ALA A 164 0.11 -3.71 20.45
CA ALA A 164 -0.89 -2.67 20.59
C ALA A 164 -0.46 -1.40 19.84
N ALA A 165 -1.36 -0.81 19.05
CA ALA A 165 -1.11 0.46 18.38
C ALA A 165 -1.26 1.63 19.36
N ARG A 166 -0.47 2.69 19.15
CA ARG A 166 -0.36 3.85 20.02
C ARG A 166 -0.42 5.14 19.23
N GLN A 167 -0.64 6.24 19.94
CA GLN A 167 -0.46 7.57 19.36
C GLN A 167 0.98 7.73 18.85
N GLY A 168 1.13 8.25 17.63
CA GLY A 168 2.42 8.44 16.97
C GLY A 168 2.97 7.23 16.22
N ASP A 169 2.44 6.01 16.45
CA ASP A 169 2.76 4.86 15.61
C ASP A 169 2.29 5.15 14.16
N GLN A 170 3.03 4.62 13.18
CA GLN A 170 2.81 4.93 11.77
C GLN A 170 1.88 3.91 11.12
N VAL A 171 0.83 4.41 10.48
CA VAL A 171 0.04 3.67 9.49
C VAL A 171 0.76 3.75 8.17
N MET A 172 1.07 2.60 7.57
CA MET A 172 1.67 2.53 6.25
C MET A 172 0.58 2.30 5.21
N GLU A 173 0.25 3.35 4.47
CA GLU A 173 -0.83 3.38 3.48
C GLU A 173 -0.36 2.87 2.13
N ALA A 174 -1.27 2.26 1.36
CA ALA A 174 -0.94 1.62 0.08
C ALA A 174 -0.26 2.58 -0.89
N CYS A 175 -0.73 3.82 -0.95
CA CYS A 175 -0.22 4.83 -1.87
C CYS A 175 0.27 6.10 -1.17
N GLY A 176 -0.18 6.38 0.07
CA GLY A 176 0.09 7.63 0.79
C GLY A 176 1.38 7.66 1.61
N GLY A 177 2.03 6.51 1.81
CA GLY A 177 3.20 6.42 2.67
C GLY A 177 2.84 6.31 4.15
N ALA A 178 3.67 6.90 5.01
CA ALA A 178 3.50 6.84 6.45
C ALA A 178 2.58 7.96 6.96
N ASP A 179 1.53 7.59 7.71
CA ASP A 179 0.59 8.50 8.37
C ASP A 179 0.58 8.25 9.91
N PRO A 180 1.00 9.22 10.74
CA PRO A 180 1.01 9.05 12.20
C PRO A 180 -0.41 8.97 12.78
N ILE A 181 -0.63 8.04 13.71
CA ILE A 181 -1.85 8.05 14.53
C ILE A 181 -1.88 9.33 15.38
N ALA A 182 -2.72 10.28 15.00
CA ALA A 182 -2.76 11.61 15.62
C ALA A 182 -3.24 11.58 17.08
N MET A 183 -4.16 10.66 17.42
CA MET A 183 -4.80 10.61 18.74
C MET A 183 -5.18 9.19 19.14
N GLY A 184 -4.91 8.83 20.40
CA GLY A 184 -5.38 7.60 21.05
C GLY A 184 -6.43 7.89 22.14
N CYS A 185 -6.66 6.94 23.05
CA CYS A 185 -7.53 7.15 24.21
C CYS A 185 -6.82 7.98 25.29
N MET A 186 -7.42 9.10 25.69
CA MET A 186 -6.81 10.02 26.66
C MET A 186 -6.65 9.45 28.08
N THR A 187 -7.34 8.35 28.41
CA THR A 187 -7.30 7.72 29.74
C THR A 187 -6.43 6.47 29.79
N VAL A 188 -5.88 6.02 28.66
CA VAL A 188 -5.04 4.82 28.58
C VAL A 188 -3.76 5.13 27.82
N LEU A 189 -2.64 5.02 28.53
CA LEU A 189 -1.30 5.17 27.96
C LEU A 189 -0.66 3.79 27.81
N ILE A 190 -0.27 3.45 26.60
CA ILE A 190 0.44 2.19 26.27
C ILE A 190 1.91 2.52 26.04
N GLY A 191 2.80 1.93 26.85
CA GLY A 191 4.25 2.11 26.75
C GLY A 191 4.95 1.12 25.82
N GLY A 192 6.28 1.05 25.91
CA GLY A 192 7.15 0.17 25.12
C GLY A 192 7.46 0.73 23.75
#